data_AF-A0A0B6XCP7-F1
#
_entry.id   AF-A0A0B6XCP7-F1
#
_cell.length_a   1.000
_cell.length_b   1.000
_cell.length_c   1.000
_cell.angle_alpha   90.00
_cell.angle_beta   90.00
_cell.angle_gamma   90.00
#
_symmetry.space_group_name_H-M   'P 1'
#
loop_
_entity.id
_entity.type
_entity.pdbx_description
1 polymer ?
#
loop_
_entity_poly.entity_id
_entity_poly.type
_entity_poly.pdbx_seq_one_letter_code
_entity_poly.pdbx_strand_id
1 'polypeptide(L)'
;MQLNLGGGLYGRALNEIRQDEHFPVDYYAALFMLSPAAWNVVDDIAGDKILAVTTGRLGAEEDITAKAVDFINSVGIRPELVHTLNIWAVSQNNLSSFNRYFPHTSITQLSSSAKVLMSGLGAWQLEHLLTKTAANKYGVQIAVDDEGFYGLSIIEKL
;
A
#
# COMPACT_ATOMS: atom_id res chain seq x y z
N MET A 1 -10.20 4.19 -15.07
CA MET A 1 -10.62 4.22 -13.65
C MET A 1 -10.70 5.69 -13.24
N GLN A 2 -11.87 6.20 -12.88
CA GLN A 2 -12.03 7.60 -12.46
C GLN A 2 -11.76 7.68 -10.96
N LEU A 3 -10.73 8.42 -10.55
CA LEU A 3 -10.41 8.66 -9.14
C LEU A 3 -11.42 9.68 -8.59
N ASN A 4 -12.20 9.29 -7.58
CA ASN A 4 -13.16 10.19 -6.95
C ASN A 4 -12.40 11.13 -5.99
N LEU A 5 -12.20 12.37 -6.42
CA LEU A 5 -11.25 13.33 -5.82
C LEU A 5 -11.81 14.12 -4.61
N GLY A 6 -13.11 14.03 -4.31
CA GLY A 6 -13.77 15.06 -3.48
C GLY A 6 -14.25 14.69 -2.08
N GLY A 7 -14.48 13.41 -1.77
CA GLY A 7 -15.20 13.03 -0.52
C GLY A 7 -14.55 11.95 0.34
N GLY A 8 -13.53 11.27 -0.19
CA GLY A 8 -12.86 10.16 0.47
C GLY A 8 -11.57 10.54 1.18
N LEU A 9 -10.92 9.52 1.73
CA LEU A 9 -9.61 9.61 2.38
C LEU A 9 -8.54 10.23 1.50
N TYR A 10 -8.58 9.86 0.21
CA TYR A 10 -7.76 10.48 -0.83
C TYR A 10 -7.93 12.00 -0.91
N GLY A 11 -9.17 12.50 -0.86
CA GLY A 11 -9.46 13.93 -0.92
C GLY A 11 -9.03 14.67 0.36
N ARG A 12 -9.11 14.02 1.53
CA ARG A 12 -8.62 14.59 2.80
C ARG A 12 -7.09 14.64 2.86
N ALA A 13 -6.42 13.56 2.48
CA ALA A 13 -4.97 13.51 2.40
C ALA A 13 -4.42 14.57 1.42
N LEU A 14 -5.04 14.73 0.25
CA LEU A 14 -4.67 15.78 -0.71
C LEU A 14 -4.90 17.21 -0.18
N ASN A 15 -5.83 17.41 0.75
CA ASN A 15 -6.10 18.72 1.35
C ASN A 15 -5.19 19.02 2.55
N GLU A 16 -4.75 18.00 3.30
CA GLU A 16 -3.82 18.13 4.42
C GLU A 16 -2.36 18.25 3.96
N ILE A 17 -2.01 17.55 2.88
CA ILE A 17 -0.73 17.71 2.19
C ILE A 17 -0.81 18.99 1.36
N ARG A 18 -0.55 20.12 2.02
CA ARG A 18 -0.49 21.44 1.38
C ARG A 18 0.35 21.39 0.11
N GLN A 19 -0.12 22.09 -0.94
CA GLN A 19 0.63 22.29 -2.19
C GLN A 19 1.97 23.03 -2.02
N ASP A 20 2.28 23.49 -0.80
CA ASP A 20 3.48 24.26 -0.46
C ASP A 20 4.61 23.38 0.10
N GLU A 21 4.35 22.12 0.43
CA GLU A 21 5.41 21.17 0.76
C GLU A 21 5.97 20.62 -0.55
N HIS A 22 7.08 21.24 -1.00
CA HIS A 22 7.99 20.66 -1.97
C HIS A 22 8.61 19.38 -1.38
N PHE A 23 7.80 18.34 -1.23
CA PHE A 23 8.38 17.00 -1.24
C PHE A 23 9.02 16.84 -2.62
N PRO A 24 10.29 16.40 -2.69
CA PRO A 24 10.85 15.99 -3.96
C PRO A 24 9.81 15.08 -4.62
N VAL A 25 9.53 15.36 -5.90
CA VAL A 25 8.47 14.70 -6.69
C VAL A 25 8.67 13.17 -6.71
N ASP A 26 9.87 12.76 -6.36
CA ASP A 26 10.28 11.41 -6.12
C ASP A 26 10.17 11.12 -4.62
N TYR A 27 9.36 10.10 -4.34
CA TYR A 27 9.46 9.18 -3.23
C TYR A 27 8.25 9.10 -2.25
N TYR A 28 7.72 7.87 -2.25
CA TYR A 28 7.13 7.12 -1.13
C TYR A 28 5.62 7.21 -0.84
N ALA A 29 4.84 6.41 -1.58
CA ALA A 29 3.48 6.03 -1.17
C ALA A 29 3.45 5.29 0.18
N ALA A 30 4.57 4.65 0.56
CA ALA A 30 4.73 4.03 1.88
C ALA A 30 5.13 5.01 2.99
N LEU A 31 5.72 6.19 2.69
CA LEU A 31 5.93 7.21 3.73
C LEU A 31 4.61 7.83 4.18
N PHE A 32 3.58 7.86 3.32
CA PHE A 32 2.25 8.27 3.76
C PHE A 32 1.78 7.40 4.94
N MET A 33 2.03 6.09 4.91
CA MET A 33 1.71 5.16 6.00
C MET A 33 2.54 5.35 7.27
N LEU A 34 3.65 6.10 7.18
CA LEU A 34 4.43 6.54 8.34
C LEU A 34 4.02 7.94 8.84
N SER A 35 3.14 8.62 8.13
CA SER A 35 2.68 9.96 8.51
C SER A 35 1.60 9.88 9.60
N PRO A 36 1.57 10.82 10.56
CA PRO A 36 0.48 10.91 11.54
C PRO A 36 -0.91 10.94 10.91
N ALA A 37 -1.05 11.50 9.70
CA ALA A 37 -2.31 11.52 8.96
C ALA A 37 -2.83 10.11 8.65
N ALA A 38 -1.96 9.18 8.24
CA ALA A 38 -2.38 7.79 8.01
C ALA A 38 -2.78 7.06 9.29
N TRP A 39 -2.07 7.32 10.40
CA TRP A 39 -2.39 6.70 11.69
C TRP A 39 -3.71 7.22 12.26
N ASN A 40 -3.95 8.54 12.24
CA ASN A 40 -5.20 9.15 12.71
C ASN A 40 -6.42 8.60 11.95
N VAL A 41 -6.28 8.40 10.64
CA VAL A 41 -7.32 7.86 9.78
C VAL A 41 -7.69 6.43 10.15
N VAL A 42 -6.68 5.62 10.43
CA VAL A 42 -6.86 4.20 10.71
C VAL A 42 -7.48 4.03 12.11
N ASP A 43 -7.01 4.82 13.09
CA ASP A 43 -7.56 4.84 14.44
C ASP A 43 -9.04 5.31 14.47
N ASP A 44 -9.43 6.23 13.58
CA ASP A 44 -10.82 6.71 13.47
C ASP A 44 -11.80 5.66 12.91
N ILE A 45 -11.31 4.59 12.26
CA ILE A 45 -12.15 3.55 11.62
C ILE A 45 -12.12 2.28 12.48
N ALA A 46 -13.04 2.22 13.45
CA ALA A 46 -13.49 1.00 14.13
C ALA A 46 -12.38 0.07 14.70
N GLY A 47 -11.18 0.60 15.00
CA GLY A 47 -10.06 -0.16 15.56
C GLY A 47 -9.19 -0.91 14.55
N ASP A 48 -9.38 -0.68 13.24
CA ASP A 48 -8.39 -1.11 12.24
C ASP A 48 -7.01 -0.55 12.62
N LYS A 49 -5.92 -1.24 12.26
CA LYS A 49 -4.57 -0.83 12.68
C LYS A 49 -3.52 -1.08 11.62
N ILE A 50 -2.60 -0.13 11.46
CA ILE A 50 -1.36 -0.35 10.74
C ILE A 50 -0.47 -1.23 11.64
N LEU A 51 -0.33 -2.50 11.28
CA LEU A 51 0.42 -3.46 12.09
C LEU A 51 1.91 -3.27 11.92
N ALA A 52 2.36 -3.05 10.68
CA ALA A 52 3.77 -2.88 10.36
C ALA A 52 3.93 -2.12 9.05
N VAL A 53 5.05 -1.40 8.96
CA VAL A 53 5.49 -0.71 7.74
C VAL A 53 6.98 -0.97 7.56
N THR A 54 7.41 -1.17 6.32
CA THR A 54 8.83 -1.18 5.96
C THR A 54 9.05 -0.47 4.64
N THR A 55 10.22 0.14 4.50
CA THR A 55 10.71 0.69 3.24
C THR A 55 12.08 0.11 2.94
N GLY A 56 12.53 0.24 1.70
CA GLY A 56 13.84 -0.23 1.30
C GLY A 56 14.12 0.04 -0.16
N ARG A 57 15.18 -0.59 -0.67
CA ARG A 57 15.55 -0.54 -2.08
C ARG A 57 15.83 -1.96 -2.57
N LEU A 58 15.24 -2.31 -3.71
CA LEU A 58 15.49 -3.58 -4.38
C LEU A 58 16.89 -3.57 -5.01
N GLY A 59 17.63 -4.65 -4.82
CA GLY A 59 18.79 -4.96 -5.64
C GLY A 59 18.38 -5.23 -7.09
N ALA A 60 19.34 -5.17 -8.02
CA ALA A 60 19.09 -5.33 -9.47
C ALA A 60 18.41 -6.67 -9.86
N GLU A 61 18.55 -7.70 -9.03
CA GLU A 61 17.94 -9.03 -9.22
C GLU A 61 16.85 -9.36 -8.20
N GLU A 62 16.50 -8.44 -7.30
CA GLU A 62 15.54 -8.71 -6.23
C GLU A 62 14.08 -8.57 -6.68
N ASP A 63 13.26 -9.56 -6.31
CA ASP A 63 11.82 -9.58 -6.57
C ASP A 63 11.06 -8.98 -5.37
N ILE A 64 10.27 -7.92 -5.60
CA ILE A 64 9.41 -7.33 -4.58
C ILE A 64 8.46 -8.35 -3.94
N THR A 65 8.05 -9.38 -4.68
CA THR A 65 7.21 -10.46 -4.14
C THR A 65 7.91 -11.21 -3.03
N ALA A 66 9.19 -11.53 -3.17
CA ALA A 66 9.95 -12.19 -2.10
C ALA A 66 10.07 -11.30 -0.86
N LYS A 67 10.39 -10.01 -1.04
CA LYS A 67 10.44 -9.03 0.06
C LYS A 67 9.10 -8.90 0.78
N ALA A 68 7.99 -8.88 0.05
CA ALA A 68 6.65 -8.80 0.62
C ALA A 68 6.32 -10.05 1.44
N VAL A 69 6.63 -11.25 0.91
CA VAL A 69 6.42 -12.52 1.63
C VAL A 69 7.24 -12.57 2.91
N ASP A 70 8.54 -12.23 2.85
CA ASP A 70 9.41 -12.21 4.03
C ASP A 70 8.92 -11.23 5.09
N PHE A 71 8.48 -10.03 4.67
CA PHE A 71 7.93 -9.03 5.57
C PHE A 71 6.65 -9.50 6.27
N ILE A 72 5.69 -10.07 5.52
CA ILE A 72 4.45 -10.62 6.07
C ILE A 72 4.74 -11.75 7.07
N ASN A 73 5.68 -12.64 6.73
CA ASN A 73 6.09 -13.73 7.61
C ASN A 73 6.79 -13.20 8.87
N SER A 74 7.58 -12.13 8.77
CA SER A 74 8.31 -11.54 9.90
C SER A 74 7.40 -11.02 11.01
N VAL A 75 6.17 -10.65 10.68
CA VAL A 75 5.14 -10.22 11.65
C VAL A 75 4.20 -11.35 12.06
N GLY A 76 4.51 -12.59 11.68
CA GLY A 76 3.76 -13.80 12.07
C GLY A 76 2.43 -13.99 11.34
N ILE A 77 2.21 -13.29 10.22
CA ILE A 77 0.99 -13.45 9.43
C ILE A 77 1.17 -14.60 8.45
N ARG A 78 0.20 -15.51 8.46
CA ARG A 78 0.14 -16.60 7.50
C ARG A 78 -0.48 -16.10 6.18
N PRO A 79 0.02 -16.52 4.99
CA PRO A 79 -0.46 -16.03 3.71
C PRO A 79 -1.99 -16.12 3.50
N GLU A 80 -2.65 -17.15 4.04
CA GLU A 80 -4.11 -17.35 3.97
C GLU A 80 -4.95 -16.31 4.74
N LEU A 81 -4.31 -15.53 5.60
CA LEU A 81 -4.94 -14.42 6.31
C LEU A 81 -4.83 -13.10 5.54
N VAL A 82 -3.98 -13.05 4.51
CA VAL A 82 -3.89 -11.91 3.60
C VAL A 82 -5.07 -11.96 2.63
N HIS A 83 -6.02 -11.05 2.82
CA HIS A 83 -7.26 -11.02 2.03
C HIS A 83 -7.16 -10.10 0.81
N THR A 84 -6.42 -8.99 0.93
CA THR A 84 -6.29 -8.00 -0.15
C THR A 84 -4.85 -7.55 -0.32
N LEU A 85 -4.34 -7.58 -1.56
CA LEU A 85 -3.13 -6.87 -1.95
C LEU A 85 -3.52 -5.67 -2.80
N ASN A 86 -2.97 -4.51 -2.48
CA ASN A 86 -3.04 -3.33 -3.32
C ASN A 86 -1.63 -2.97 -3.77
N ILE A 87 -1.36 -3.09 -5.06
CA ILE A 87 -0.03 -3.08 -5.63
C ILE A 87 0.09 -1.96 -6.65
N TRP A 88 1.15 -1.16 -6.57
CA TRP A 88 1.48 -0.15 -7.56
C TRP A 88 2.77 -0.49 -8.31
N ALA A 89 2.73 -0.26 -9.63
CA ALA A 89 3.89 -0.23 -10.52
C ALA A 89 4.79 -1.49 -10.56
N VAL A 90 4.25 -2.67 -10.24
CA VAL A 90 4.99 -3.94 -10.39
C VAL A 90 4.90 -4.50 -11.81
N SER A 91 5.91 -5.30 -12.22
CA SER A 91 5.90 -6.00 -13.51
C SER A 91 4.89 -7.15 -13.56
N GLN A 92 4.55 -7.62 -14.75
CA GLN A 92 3.68 -8.81 -14.94
C GLN A 92 4.27 -10.08 -14.32
N ASN A 93 5.60 -10.20 -14.28
CA ASN A 93 6.26 -11.33 -13.63
C ASN A 93 6.01 -11.32 -12.12
N ASN A 94 6.06 -10.15 -11.48
CA ASN A 94 5.76 -10.02 -10.05
C ASN A 94 4.30 -10.38 -9.76
N LEU A 95 3.34 -9.96 -10.59
CA LEU A 95 1.93 -10.35 -10.42
C LEU A 95 1.73 -11.86 -10.46
N SER A 96 2.43 -12.53 -11.37
CA SER A 96 2.39 -13.99 -11.47
C SER A 96 2.96 -14.65 -10.21
N SER A 97 4.05 -14.10 -9.66
CA SER A 97 4.61 -14.53 -8.38
C SER A 97 3.63 -14.30 -7.22
N PHE A 98 3.00 -13.12 -7.12
CA PHE A 98 2.02 -12.84 -6.07
C PHE A 98 0.83 -13.79 -6.11
N ASN A 99 0.27 -14.06 -7.29
CA ASN A 99 -0.83 -15.03 -7.42
C ASN A 99 -0.43 -16.44 -6.96
N ARG A 100 0.85 -16.82 -7.08
CA ARG A 100 1.35 -18.12 -6.60
C ARG A 100 1.45 -18.18 -5.07
N TYR A 101 1.96 -17.12 -4.43
CA TYR A 101 2.10 -17.06 -2.97
C TYR A 101 0.78 -16.77 -2.25
N PHE A 102 -0.15 -16.09 -2.92
CA PHE A 102 -1.40 -15.59 -2.35
C PHE A 102 -2.62 -15.99 -3.21
N PRO A 103 -2.88 -17.30 -3.38
CA PRO A 103 -3.86 -17.80 -4.37
C PRO A 103 -5.32 -17.47 -4.06
N HIS A 104 -5.62 -17.03 -2.83
CA HIS A 104 -6.98 -16.68 -2.39
C HIS A 104 -7.14 -15.18 -2.12
N THR A 105 -6.15 -14.39 -2.49
CA THR A 105 -6.08 -12.98 -2.15
C THR A 105 -6.57 -12.13 -3.31
N SER A 106 -7.41 -11.13 -3.01
CA SER A 106 -7.86 -10.17 -4.00
C SER A 106 -6.73 -9.19 -4.31
N ILE A 107 -6.18 -9.25 -5.52
CA ILE A 107 -5.10 -8.37 -5.96
C ILE A 107 -5.67 -7.23 -6.81
N THR A 108 -5.45 -6.00 -6.37
CA THR A 108 -5.70 -4.79 -7.16
C THR A 108 -4.37 -4.18 -7.54
N GLN A 109 -4.17 -3.94 -8.85
CA GLN A 109 -2.96 -3.31 -9.37
C GLN A 109 -3.29 -1.94 -9.96
N LEU A 110 -2.48 -0.93 -9.63
CA LEU A 110 -2.43 0.33 -10.37
C LEU A 110 -1.16 0.40 -11.22
N SER A 111 -1.37 0.81 -12.46
CA SER A 111 -0.30 1.11 -13.39
C SER A 111 0.51 2.32 -12.93
N SER A 112 1.82 2.32 -13.19
CA SER A 112 2.69 3.50 -13.04
C SER A 112 2.23 4.69 -13.90
N SER A 113 1.46 4.44 -14.96
CA SER A 113 0.87 5.49 -15.81
C SER A 113 -0.26 6.28 -15.14
N ALA A 114 -0.75 5.84 -13.97
CA ALA A 114 -1.63 6.63 -13.13
C ALA A 114 -0.79 7.75 -12.49
N LYS A 115 -0.77 8.93 -13.12
CA LYS A 115 -0.09 10.15 -12.65
C LYS A 115 -0.69 10.68 -11.33
N VAL A 116 -0.49 9.94 -10.25
CA VAL A 116 -0.98 10.27 -8.90
C VAL A 116 0.21 10.74 -8.08
N LEU A 117 0.04 11.83 -7.33
CA LEU A 117 1.02 12.22 -6.31
C LEU A 117 1.24 11.05 -5.34
N MET A 118 2.49 10.69 -5.06
CA MET A 118 2.81 9.46 -4.30
C MET A 118 2.13 9.38 -2.94
N SER A 119 1.97 10.51 -2.25
CA SER A 119 1.23 10.60 -1.00
C SER A 119 -0.28 10.36 -1.16
N GLY A 120 -0.87 10.88 -2.25
CA GLY A 120 -2.23 10.56 -2.66
C GLY A 120 -2.40 9.09 -3.06
N LEU A 121 -1.40 8.48 -3.70
CA LEU A 121 -1.41 7.04 -3.98
C LEU A 121 -1.48 6.25 -2.67
N GLY A 122 -0.65 6.60 -1.67
CA GLY A 122 -0.70 5.97 -0.35
C GLY A 122 -2.08 6.06 0.31
N ALA A 123 -2.67 7.25 0.33
CA ALA A 123 -4.01 7.46 0.88
C ALA A 123 -5.11 6.66 0.14
N TRP A 124 -5.05 6.63 -1.19
CA TRP A 124 -5.98 5.86 -1.99
C TRP A 124 -5.82 4.35 -1.75
N GLN A 125 -4.58 3.86 -1.67
CA GLN A 125 -4.33 2.45 -1.40
C GLN A 125 -4.84 2.05 -0.02
N LEU A 126 -4.63 2.90 0.99
CA LEU A 126 -5.15 2.73 2.34
C LEU A 126 -6.69 2.68 2.35
N GLU A 127 -7.36 3.65 1.73
CA GLU A 127 -8.82 3.70 1.63
C GLU A 127 -9.39 2.44 0.96
N HIS A 128 -8.74 2.02 -0.13
CA HIS A 128 -9.10 0.78 -0.81
C HIS A 128 -8.96 -0.43 0.12
N LEU A 129 -7.86 -0.55 0.86
CA LEU A 129 -7.62 -1.67 1.77
C LEU A 129 -8.62 -1.67 2.93
N LEU A 130 -8.91 -0.51 3.53
CA LEU A 130 -9.91 -0.37 4.59
C LEU A 130 -11.32 -0.74 4.12
N THR A 131 -11.65 -0.47 2.85
CA THR A 131 -12.97 -0.77 2.29
C THR A 131 -13.12 -2.21 1.80
N LYS A 132 -12.04 -2.82 1.29
CA LYS A 132 -12.10 -4.11 0.57
C LYS A 132 -11.58 -5.30 1.37
N THR A 133 -10.74 -5.07 2.37
CA THR A 133 -10.28 -6.14 3.26
C THR A 133 -11.48 -6.61 4.09
N ALA A 134 -11.63 -7.93 4.29
CA ALA A 134 -12.65 -8.48 5.17
C ALA A 134 -12.27 -8.32 6.66
N ALA A 135 -13.23 -8.30 7.56
CA ALA A 135 -12.98 -8.29 9.00
C ALA A 135 -12.14 -9.51 9.44
N ASN A 136 -11.29 -9.33 10.45
CA ASN A 136 -10.34 -10.33 10.96
C ASN A 136 -9.36 -10.86 9.89
N LYS A 137 -9.01 -10.02 8.91
CA LYS A 137 -8.05 -10.33 7.85
C LYS A 137 -7.07 -9.18 7.66
N TYR A 138 -6.04 -9.42 6.83
CA TYR A 138 -4.99 -8.46 6.56
C TYR A 138 -5.08 -7.93 5.13
N GLY A 139 -4.92 -6.61 4.99
CA GLY A 139 -4.67 -5.92 3.74
C GLY A 139 -3.20 -5.53 3.65
N VAL A 140 -2.60 -5.66 2.47
CA VAL A 140 -1.20 -5.26 2.25
C VAL A 140 -1.12 -4.26 1.12
N GLN A 141 -0.47 -3.14 1.42
CA GLN A 141 -0.10 -2.14 0.43
C GLN A 141 1.31 -2.38 -0.04
N ILE A 142 1.52 -2.31 -1.35
CA ILE A 142 2.82 -2.47 -2.01
C ILE A 142 2.99 -1.35 -3.01
N ALA A 143 4.11 -0.63 -2.93
CA ALA A 143 4.51 0.35 -3.92
C ALA A 143 6.00 0.21 -4.20
N VAL A 144 6.37 0.24 -5.48
CA VAL A 144 7.76 0.24 -5.96
C VAL A 144 7.88 1.32 -7.02
N ASP A 145 8.89 2.17 -6.95
CA ASP A 145 9.17 3.15 -7.99
C ASP A 145 10.13 2.62 -9.06
N ASP A 146 10.33 3.42 -10.11
CA ASP A 146 11.17 3.06 -11.25
C ASP A 146 12.66 2.93 -10.89
N GLU A 147 13.08 3.44 -9.73
CA GLU A 147 14.45 3.32 -9.20
C GLU A 147 14.63 2.13 -8.24
N GLY A 148 13.57 1.35 -8.03
CA GLY A 148 13.54 0.17 -7.19
C GLY A 148 13.37 0.48 -5.70
N PHE A 149 13.08 1.72 -5.30
CA PHE A 149 12.68 1.97 -3.92
C PHE A 149 11.27 1.45 -3.71
N TYR A 150 11.07 0.79 -2.57
CA TYR A 150 9.80 0.22 -2.24
C TYR A 150 9.34 0.63 -0.86
N GLY A 151 8.04 0.50 -0.65
CA GLY A 151 7.54 0.29 0.69
C GLY A 151 6.29 -0.57 0.74
N LEU A 152 6.12 -1.14 1.92
CA LEU A 152 5.14 -2.16 2.24
C LEU A 152 4.47 -1.75 3.55
N SER A 153 3.16 -1.90 3.62
CA SER A 153 2.45 -1.79 4.89
C SER A 153 1.41 -2.88 5.03
N ILE A 154 1.20 -3.31 6.26
CA ILE A 154 0.21 -4.33 6.63
C ILE A 154 -0.84 -3.65 7.49
N ILE A 155 -2.09 -3.78 7.07
CA ILE A 155 -3.25 -3.28 7.80
C ILE A 155 -4.01 -4.49 8.31
N GLU A 156 -4.22 -4.55 9.63
CA GLU A 156 -5.12 -5.50 10.23
C GLU A 156 -6.51 -4.89 10.30
N LYS A 157 -7.48 -5.61 9.75
CA LYS A 157 -8.88 -5.22 9.80
C LYS A 157 -9.59 -5.99 10.90
N LEU A 158 -10.25 -5.28 11.82
CA LEU A 158 -11.00 -5.89 12.93
C LEU A 158 -12.41 -6.33 12.52
#